data_AF-A0A565D686-F1
#
_entry.id   AF-A0A565D686-F1
#
_cell.length_a   1.000
_cell.length_b   1.000
_cell.length_c   1.000
_cell.angle_alpha   90.00
_cell.angle_beta   90.00
_cell.angle_gamma   90.00
#
_symmetry.space_group_name_H-M   'P 1'
#
loop_
_entity.id
_entity.type
_entity.pdbx_description
1 polymer ?
#
loop_
_entity_poly.entity_id
_entity_poly.type
_entity_poly.pdbx_seq_one_letter_code
_entity_poly.pdbx_strand_id
1 'polypeptide(L)' 'MASFTVEGQEALDREVKPFGSGGAHITIPKRWLGADVKVVRTSEPAEPEE' A
#
# COMPACT_ATOMS: atom_id res chain seq x y z
N MET A 1 2.99 6.06 12.42
CA MET A 1 2.56 5.04 11.43
C MET A 1 1.78 4.01 12.20
N ALA A 2 0.48 3.84 11.93
CA ALA A 2 -0.30 2.81 12.59
C ALA A 2 -0.09 1.49 11.81
N SER A 3 0.61 0.54 12.41
CA SER A 3 0.68 -0.85 11.94
C SER A 3 -0.36 -1.65 12.71
N PHE A 4 -1.09 -2.52 12.03
CA PHE A 4 -2.01 -3.48 12.64
C PHE A 4 -1.75 -4.86 12.07
N THR A 5 -2.37 -5.88 12.64
CA THR A 5 -2.15 -7.27 12.25
C THR A 5 -3.42 -7.81 11.60
N VAL A 6 -3.28 -8.45 10.43
CA VAL A 6 -4.37 -9.19 9.76
C VAL A 6 -3.91 -10.62 9.64
N GLU A 7 -4.65 -11.57 10.21
CA GLU A 7 -4.29 -13.01 10.20
C GLU A 7 -2.86 -13.31 10.73
N GLY A 8 -2.38 -12.53 11.71
CA GLY A 8 -1.02 -12.69 12.25
C GLY A 8 0.09 -12.06 11.39
N GLN A 9 -0.24 -11.51 10.23
CA GLN A 9 0.68 -10.79 9.35
C GLN A 9 0.61 -9.29 9.60
N GLU A 10 1.77 -8.63 9.62
CA GLU A 10 1.84 -7.18 9.74
C GLU A 10 1.21 -6.53 8.49
N ALA A 11 0.17 -5.73 8.69
CA ALA A 11 -0.58 -5.07 7.64
C ALA A 11 -0.24 -3.58 7.56
N LEU A 12 -0.22 -3.08 6.33
CA LEU A 12 0.03 -1.68 6.01
C LEU A 12 -1.20 -1.13 5.29
N ASP A 13 -1.94 -0.24 5.97
CA ASP A 13 -3.01 0.54 5.34
C ASP A 13 -2.45 1.90 4.91
N ARG A 14 -2.38 2.12 3.60
CA ARG A 14 -1.87 3.34 3.00
C ARG A 14 -2.57 3.65 1.69
N GLU A 15 -2.81 4.93 1.50
CA GLU A 15 -3.20 5.48 0.22
C GLU A 15 -2.06 5.32 -0.80
N VAL A 16 -2.45 4.85 -1.98
CA VAL A 16 -1.59 4.76 -3.16
C VAL A 16 -1.43 6.15 -3.75
N LYS A 17 -0.18 6.63 -3.90
CA LYS A 17 0.09 7.97 -4.44
C LYS A 17 0.56 7.91 -5.89
N PRO A 18 0.15 8.88 -6.73
CA PRO A 18 0.66 9.00 -8.10
C PRO A 18 2.16 9.30 -8.09
N PHE A 19 2.87 8.75 -9.07
CA PHE A 19 4.30 8.95 -9.26
C PHE A 19 4.65 9.04 -10.74
N GLY A 20 5.24 10.18 -11.13
CA GLY A 20 5.64 10.43 -12.51
C GLY A 20 4.46 10.43 -13.49
N SER A 21 4.75 10.16 -14.76
CA SER A 21 3.81 10.26 -15.88
C SER A 21 2.97 9.00 -16.13
N GLY A 22 2.84 8.08 -15.17
CA GLY A 22 2.03 6.87 -15.39
C GLY A 22 2.11 5.76 -14.35
N GLY A 23 2.71 5.99 -13.19
CA GLY A 23 2.83 5.00 -12.13
C GLY A 23 2.18 5.45 -10.84
N ALA A 24 1.95 4.49 -9.94
CA ALA A 24 1.65 4.78 -8.55
C ALA A 24 2.55 3.92 -7.65
N HIS A 25 2.88 4.43 -6.48
CA HIS A 25 3.78 3.74 -5.54
C HIS A 25 3.24 3.79 -4.12
N ILE A 26 3.54 2.74 -3.35
CA ILE A 26 3.37 2.69 -1.90
C ILE A 26 4.74 2.55 -1.25
N THR A 27 5.01 3.34 -0.21
CA THR A 27 6.24 3.19 0.56
C THR A 27 6.05 2.11 1.62
N ILE A 28 6.88 1.07 1.59
CA ILE A 28 6.88 -0.02 2.57
C ILE A 28 8.01 0.19 3.61
N PRO A 29 7.84 -0.28 4.87
CA PRO A 29 8.88 -0.12 5.90
C PRO A 29 10.18 -0.83 5.53
N LYS A 30 11.34 -0.20 5.78
CA LYS A 30 12.66 -0.80 5.51
C LYS A 30 12.89 -2.15 6.19
N ARG A 31 12.22 -2.41 7.32
CA ARG A 31 12.30 -3.71 8.03
C ARG A 31 11.71 -4.89 7.27
N TRP A 32 10.91 -4.66 6.22
CA TRP A 32 10.33 -5.72 5.38
C TRP A 32 11.25 -6.13 4.22
N LEU A 33 12.46 -5.57 4.11
CA LEU A 33 13.43 -5.99 3.10
C LEU A 33 13.74 -7.49 3.24
N GLY A 34 13.58 -8.24 2.15
CA GLY A 34 13.77 -9.70 2.11
C GLY A 34 12.52 -10.53 2.44
N ALA A 35 11.39 -9.91 2.75
CA ALA A 35 10.11 -10.60 2.94
C ALA A 35 9.32 -10.69 1.62
N ASP A 36 8.55 -11.77 1.45
CA ASP A 36 7.51 -11.85 0.43
C ASP A 36 6.31 -11.00 0.85
N VAL A 37 5.89 -10.06 -0.02
CA VAL A 37 4.82 -9.11 0.27
C VAL A 37 3.69 -9.27 -0.74
N LYS A 38 2.45 -9.30 -0.24
CA LYS A 38 1.23 -9.25 -1.05
C LYS A 38 0.53 -7.92 -0.84
N VAL A 39 0.10 -7.30 -1.93
CA VAL A 39 -0.73 -6.09 -1.90
C VAL A 39 -2.19 -6.50 -2.13
N VAL A 40 -3.10 -6.04 -1.27
CA VAL A 40 -4.53 -6.30 -1.38
C VAL A 40 -5.26 -4.97 -1.42
N ARG A 41 -6.08 -4.74 -2.44
CA ARG A 41 -6.92 -3.55 -2.55
C ARG A 41 -8.11 -3.68 -1.61
N THR A 42 -8.32 -2.69 -0.75
CA THR A 42 -9.40 -2.68 0.27
C THR A 42 -10.59 -1.79 -0.11
N SER A 43 -10.43 -0.88 -1.07
CA SER A 43 -11.50 0.00 -1.59
C SER A 43 -11.33 0.26 -3.09
N GLU A 44 -12.40 0.69 -3.75
CA GLU A 44 -12.31 1.16 -5.13
C GLU A 44 -11.61 2.53 -5.21
N PRO A 45 -10.78 2.79 -6.24
CA PRO A 45 -10.22 4.12 -6.46
C PRO A 45 -11.37 5.09 -6.79
N ALA A 46 -11.33 6.29 -6.22
CA ALA A 46 -12.23 7.35 -6.65
C ALA A 46 -11.96 7.66 -8.13
N GLU A 47 -13.02 7.79 -8.92
CA GLU A 47 -12.90 8.29 -10.29
C GLU A 47 -12.27 9.69 -10.21
N PRO A 48 -11.24 9.99 -11.02
CA PRO A 48 -10.76 11.36 -11.12
C PRO A 48 -11.93 12.22 -11.61
N GLU A 49 -12.31 13.25 -10.86
CA GLU A 49 -13.23 14.28 -11.35
C GLU A 49 -12.63 14.87 -12.64
N GLU A 50 -13.35 14.73 -13.76
CA GLU A 50 -12.98 15.27 -15.09
C GLU A 50 -12.85 16.80 -15.11
#